data_AF-A0A094CWR1-F1
#
_entry.id   AF-A0A094CWR1-F1
#
_cell.length_a   1.000
_cell.length_b   1.000
_cell.length_c   1.000
_cell.angle_alpha   90.00
_cell.angle_beta   90.00
_cell.angle_gamma   90.00
#
_symmetry.space_group_name_H-M   'P 1'
#
loop_
_entity.id
_entity.type
_entity.pdbx_description
1 polymer ?
#
loop_
_entity_poly.entity_id
_entity_poly.type
_entity_poly.pdbx_seq_one_letter_code
_entity_poly.pdbx_strand_id
1 'polypeptide(L)'
;MANSTEPSSAMETTTAPLTANVARIPILLRSLERGRHNLDDPWIVLPLQLHEYDDLIVRIEKNETLWGWFYDKAKFVYGSGDAAVSYHMLTLIRISYDSRTSTFVIRRPVNVHEAFKSRVSSWIQDRLRTIADSDAQLELFVEDTVACGSATVLLESPDNERMVISHDPDSQFKYLGTCWPSVVIELARSPGPKSLSRLARDYILQSQGYIRAVVGFELDTQTKKVSLTVWRSHLFFLHPEKGPTLKMRSETQVLRDELGIPNPVERSGLRLMLHDFAPDFIPDDLTATADPDVSLLIGSAALCESLGKIEESERKREAGELFKSPRYTNFVKRLRTPEPVEVYEEDGFVFGEELSIHERFLDRRVRTGMLGEGSEMAERG
;
A
#
# COMPACT_ATOMS: atom_id res chain seq x y z
N MET A 1 39.06 35.95 -50.54
CA MET A 1 39.09 35.15 -49.30
C MET A 1 38.20 35.86 -48.30
N ALA A 2 36.95 35.41 -48.18
CA ALA A 2 35.99 35.93 -47.21
C ALA A 2 35.71 34.78 -46.23
N ASN A 3 36.08 34.97 -44.97
CA ASN A 3 35.80 34.04 -43.88
C ASN A 3 34.38 34.29 -43.40
N SER A 4 33.49 33.32 -43.64
CA SER A 4 32.16 33.26 -43.03
C SER A 4 32.25 32.34 -41.83
N THR A 5 32.28 32.91 -40.63
CA THR A 5 32.15 32.19 -39.37
C THR A 5 30.65 32.05 -39.08
N GLU A 6 30.12 30.83 -39.17
CA GLU A 6 28.76 30.51 -38.72
C GLU A 6 28.69 30.59 -37.18
N PRO A 7 27.61 31.14 -36.59
CA PRO A 7 27.42 31.08 -35.15
C PRO A 7 26.88 29.70 -34.75
N SER A 8 27.56 29.13 -33.77
CA SER A 8 27.20 27.90 -33.06
C SER A 8 25.76 27.98 -32.53
N SER A 9 24.94 27.03 -32.96
CA SER A 9 23.59 26.78 -32.46
C SER A 9 23.64 26.41 -30.98
N ALA A 10 23.15 27.30 -30.13
CA ALA A 10 22.86 26.99 -28.74
C ALA A 10 21.76 25.91 -28.71
N MET A 11 22.09 24.73 -28.19
CA MET A 11 21.08 23.73 -27.84
C MET A 11 20.21 24.29 -26.70
N GLU A 12 19.10 24.90 -27.08
CA GLU A 12 17.95 25.04 -26.19
C GLU A 12 17.52 23.63 -25.79
N THR A 13 17.75 23.28 -24.53
CA THR A 13 17.20 22.07 -23.92
C THR A 13 15.72 22.34 -23.74
N THR A 14 14.94 22.05 -24.79
CA THR A 14 13.49 22.15 -24.76
C THR A 14 12.98 21.06 -23.82
N THR A 15 12.68 21.42 -22.57
CA THR A 15 11.94 20.58 -21.63
C THR A 15 10.65 20.12 -22.32
N ALA A 16 10.43 18.81 -22.40
CA ALA A 16 9.24 18.24 -23.01
C ALA A 16 7.98 18.86 -22.35
N PRO A 17 6.92 19.15 -23.13
CA PRO A 17 5.72 19.78 -22.58
C PRO A 17 5.13 18.90 -21.47
N LEU A 18 4.87 19.55 -20.34
CA LEU A 18 4.24 18.96 -19.16
C LEU A 18 2.94 18.26 -19.54
N THR A 19 2.85 16.99 -19.18
CA THR A 19 1.57 16.31 -19.33
C THR A 19 0.65 16.70 -18.18
N ALA A 20 -0.66 16.66 -18.43
CA ALA A 20 -1.66 17.11 -17.48
C ALA A 20 -1.56 16.38 -16.11
N ASN A 21 -1.08 15.13 -16.08
CA ASN A 21 -0.96 14.37 -14.83
C ASN A 21 0.32 14.68 -14.05
N VAL A 22 1.44 14.97 -14.71
CA VAL A 22 2.68 15.41 -14.04
C VAL A 22 2.46 16.76 -13.34
N ALA A 23 1.66 17.65 -13.91
CA ALA A 23 1.25 18.90 -13.24
C ALA A 23 0.21 18.66 -12.12
N ARG A 24 -0.76 17.76 -12.35
CA ARG A 24 -1.90 17.56 -11.45
C ARG A 24 -1.54 16.83 -10.16
N ILE A 25 -0.64 15.84 -10.20
CA ILE A 25 -0.31 15.01 -9.04
C ILE A 25 0.32 15.84 -7.91
N PRO A 26 1.34 16.70 -8.13
CA PRO A 26 1.89 17.54 -7.08
C PRO A 26 0.86 18.47 -6.42
N ILE A 27 -0.05 19.06 -7.22
CA ILE A 27 -1.13 19.90 -6.71
C ILE A 27 -2.06 19.10 -5.79
N LEU A 28 -2.42 17.88 -6.19
CA LEU A 28 -3.24 16.97 -5.40
C LEU A 28 -2.53 16.58 -4.10
N LEU A 29 -1.25 16.19 -4.16
CA LEU A 29 -0.44 15.82 -3.00
C LEU A 29 -0.33 16.99 -2.00
N ARG A 30 -0.06 18.22 -2.46
CA ARG A 30 -0.07 19.42 -1.60
C ARG A 30 -1.44 19.70 -0.98
N SER A 31 -2.51 19.48 -1.74
CA SER A 31 -3.86 19.68 -1.20
C SER A 31 -4.18 18.67 -0.09
N LEU A 32 -3.70 17.44 -0.23
CA LEU A 32 -3.78 16.40 0.81
C LEU A 32 -2.91 16.72 2.03
N GLU A 33 -1.66 17.13 1.81
CA GLU A 33 -0.72 17.58 2.84
C GLU A 33 -1.33 18.68 3.71
N ARG A 34 -1.90 19.71 3.07
CA ARG A 34 -2.53 20.86 3.73
C ARG A 34 -3.92 20.56 4.29
N GLY A 35 -4.43 19.33 4.14
CA GLY A 35 -5.77 18.93 4.59
C GLY A 35 -6.92 19.65 3.87
N ARG A 36 -6.67 20.16 2.66
CA ARG A 36 -7.64 20.89 1.83
C ARG A 36 -8.42 20.00 0.87
N HIS A 37 -7.95 18.77 0.65
CA HIS A 37 -8.65 17.78 -0.17
C HIS A 37 -9.25 16.68 0.72
N ASN A 38 -10.58 16.53 0.66
CA ASN A 38 -11.25 15.36 1.21
C ASN A 38 -11.23 14.24 0.17
N LEU A 39 -10.54 13.14 0.49
CA LEU A 39 -10.61 11.90 -0.29
C LEU A 39 -11.95 11.21 0.00
N ASP A 40 -13.03 11.74 -0.58
CA ASP A 40 -14.36 11.14 -0.50
C ASP A 40 -14.33 9.70 -1.04
N ASP A 41 -13.64 9.49 -2.16
CA ASP A 41 -13.19 8.18 -2.61
C ASP A 41 -11.85 7.83 -1.94
N PRO A 42 -11.73 6.69 -1.23
CA PRO A 42 -10.46 6.25 -0.68
C PRO A 42 -9.41 5.89 -1.74
N TRP A 43 -9.73 5.90 -3.03
CA TRP A 43 -8.81 5.62 -4.12
C TRP A 43 -8.84 6.71 -5.20
N ILE A 44 -7.66 7.19 -5.57
CA ILE A 44 -7.42 7.98 -6.77
C ILE A 44 -6.48 7.20 -7.66
N VAL A 45 -6.92 6.90 -8.87
CA VAL A 45 -6.15 6.17 -9.88
C VAL A 45 -5.92 7.11 -11.07
N LEU A 46 -4.67 7.35 -11.41
CA LEU A 46 -4.24 8.28 -12.45
C LEU A 46 -3.34 7.56 -13.45
N PRO A 47 -3.57 7.72 -14.76
CA PRO A 47 -2.63 7.22 -15.76
C PRO A 47 -1.34 8.05 -15.71
N LEU A 48 -0.18 7.40 -15.66
CA LEU A 48 1.13 8.04 -15.60
C LEU A 48 2.18 7.12 -16.23
N GLN A 49 2.72 7.52 -17.37
CA GLN A 49 3.78 6.82 -18.09
C GLN A 49 5.08 6.85 -17.29
N LEU A 50 6.01 5.94 -17.59
CA LEU A 50 7.27 5.85 -16.85
C LEU A 50 8.07 7.15 -16.86
N HIS A 51 8.28 7.74 -18.05
CA HIS A 51 9.01 9.01 -18.16
C HIS A 51 8.30 10.19 -17.45
N GLU A 52 6.97 10.13 -17.34
CA GLU A 52 6.18 11.10 -16.58
C GLU A 52 6.32 10.87 -15.07
N TYR A 53 6.43 9.61 -14.64
CA TYR A 53 6.72 9.25 -13.25
C TYR A 53 8.12 9.72 -12.86
N ASP A 54 9.12 9.52 -13.71
CA ASP A 54 10.49 10.01 -13.47
C ASP A 54 10.50 11.54 -13.32
N ASP A 55 9.83 12.28 -14.22
CA ASP A 55 9.69 13.73 -14.12
C ASP A 55 8.93 14.15 -12.84
N LEU A 56 7.87 13.41 -12.49
CA LEU A 56 7.11 13.65 -11.26
C LEU A 56 8.01 13.51 -10.02
N ILE A 57 8.79 12.44 -9.91
CA ILE A 57 9.66 12.21 -8.75
C ILE A 57 10.70 13.34 -8.63
N VAL A 58 11.37 13.71 -9.73
CA VAL A 58 12.33 14.82 -9.74
C VAL A 58 11.68 16.14 -9.28
N ARG A 59 10.42 16.40 -9.63
CA ARG A 59 9.69 17.59 -9.20
C ARG A 59 9.30 17.56 -7.73
N ILE A 60 8.90 16.39 -7.23
CA ILE A 60 8.60 16.23 -5.80
C ILE A 60 9.89 16.42 -5.00
N GLU A 61 11.01 15.80 -5.39
CA GLU A 61 12.32 15.92 -4.74
C GLU A 61 12.83 17.37 -4.67
N LYS A 62 12.61 18.17 -5.73
CA LYS A 62 12.97 19.60 -5.74
C LYS A 62 12.21 20.44 -4.70
N ASN A 63 11.11 19.92 -4.14
CA ASN A 63 10.38 20.60 -3.08
C ASN A 63 10.57 19.84 -1.76
N GLU A 64 11.51 20.28 -0.92
CA GLU A 64 11.91 19.58 0.30
C GLU A 64 10.72 19.26 1.24
N THR A 65 9.77 20.19 1.37
CA THR A 65 8.58 19.99 2.21
C THR A 65 7.67 18.88 1.68
N LEU A 66 7.37 18.92 0.38
CA LEU A 66 6.52 17.93 -0.26
C LEU A 66 7.25 16.59 -0.38
N TRP A 67 8.56 16.58 -0.61
CA TRP A 67 9.39 15.38 -0.60
C TRP A 67 9.41 14.72 0.76
N GLY A 68 9.69 15.46 1.83
CA GLY A 68 9.63 14.93 3.19
C GLY A 68 8.26 14.36 3.51
N TRP A 69 7.19 15.08 3.16
CA TRP A 69 5.83 14.57 3.34
C TRP A 69 5.51 13.33 2.48
N PHE A 70 5.95 13.29 1.21
CA PHE A 70 5.71 12.19 0.28
C PHE A 70 6.50 10.93 0.67
N TYR A 71 7.76 11.10 1.06
CA TYR A 71 8.70 10.03 1.39
C TYR A 71 8.46 9.46 2.79
N ASP A 72 8.42 10.33 3.81
CA ASP A 72 8.15 9.90 5.19
C ASP A 72 6.69 9.48 5.34
N LYS A 73 5.85 9.89 4.38
CA LYS A 73 4.39 9.83 4.42
C LYS A 73 3.83 10.48 5.68
N ALA A 74 4.67 11.17 6.45
CA ALA A 74 4.42 11.58 7.81
C ALA A 74 3.71 12.92 7.78
N LYS A 75 2.55 12.99 8.44
CA LYS A 75 1.94 14.27 8.76
C LYS A 75 2.79 14.94 9.85
N PHE A 76 3.80 15.72 9.50
CA PHE A 76 4.33 16.73 10.40
C PHE A 76 3.26 17.82 10.56
N VAL A 77 2.32 17.61 11.49
CA VAL A 77 1.49 18.71 11.98
C VAL A 77 2.28 19.46 13.03
N TYR A 78 3.37 20.13 12.63
CA TYR A 78 3.89 21.25 13.40
C TYR A 78 3.19 22.50 12.89
N GLY A 79 2.09 22.88 13.55
CA GLY A 79 1.39 24.13 13.23
C GLY A 79 -0.07 24.23 13.67
N SER A 80 -0.80 23.12 13.79
CA SER A 80 -2.11 23.18 14.46
C SER A 80 -1.88 23.07 15.96
N GLY A 81 -1.82 24.21 16.64
CA GLY A 81 -1.84 24.31 18.11
C GLY A 81 -3.16 23.82 18.75
N ASP A 82 -3.80 22.85 18.12
CA ASP A 82 -4.99 22.18 18.61
C ASP A 82 -4.54 20.91 19.32
N ALA A 83 -4.27 21.03 20.61
CA ALA A 83 -4.06 19.90 21.52
C ALA A 83 -5.32 18.99 21.63
N ALA A 84 -6.37 19.27 20.87
CA ALA A 84 -7.53 18.41 20.66
C ALA A 84 -7.46 17.52 19.40
N VAL A 85 -6.36 17.51 18.62
CA VAL A 85 -6.06 16.38 17.71
C VAL A 85 -5.43 15.24 18.53
N SER A 86 -6.16 14.82 19.55
CA SER A 86 -5.80 13.73 20.44
C SER A 86 -5.92 12.41 19.67
N TYR A 87 -4.79 11.76 19.36
CA TYR A 87 -4.74 10.36 18.90
C TYR A 87 -5.62 9.99 17.69
N HIS A 88 -5.76 10.86 16.70
CA HIS A 88 -6.29 10.42 15.41
C HIS A 88 -5.18 9.69 14.64
N MET A 89 -5.33 8.37 14.51
CA MET A 89 -4.53 7.47 13.65
C MET A 89 -3.92 8.25 12.49
N LEU A 90 -2.59 8.32 12.45
CA LEU A 90 -1.80 8.88 11.36
C LEU A 90 -2.23 8.21 10.05
N THR A 91 -3.20 8.80 9.36
CA THR A 91 -3.75 8.27 8.12
C THR A 91 -2.83 8.72 7.00
N LEU A 92 -1.65 8.12 6.97
CA LEU A 92 -0.68 8.36 5.92
C LEU A 92 -1.27 7.84 4.61
N ILE A 93 -1.29 8.68 3.59
CA ILE A 93 -1.71 8.25 2.26
C ILE A 93 -0.77 7.13 1.79
N ARG A 94 -1.32 6.19 1.04
CA ARG A 94 -0.60 5.07 0.44
C ARG A 94 -0.42 5.39 -1.03
N ILE A 95 0.79 5.21 -1.54
CA ILE A 95 1.13 5.52 -2.92
C ILE A 95 1.66 4.26 -3.57
N SER A 96 1.14 3.93 -4.74
CA SER A 96 1.65 2.82 -5.55
C SER A 96 1.81 3.28 -7.00
N TYR A 97 2.80 2.71 -7.67
CA TYR A 97 3.04 2.92 -9.08
C TYR A 97 3.31 1.59 -9.79
N ASP A 98 2.78 1.41 -11.00
CA ASP A 98 3.08 0.27 -11.86
C ASP A 98 3.35 0.76 -13.28
N SER A 99 4.62 0.68 -13.70
CA SER A 99 5.03 1.13 -15.02
C SER A 99 4.47 0.29 -16.17
N ARG A 100 4.07 -0.97 -15.93
CA ARG A 100 3.51 -1.85 -16.97
C ARG A 100 2.10 -1.45 -17.36
N THR A 101 1.34 -0.90 -16.42
CA THR A 101 0.00 -0.36 -16.69
C THR A 101 -0.04 1.16 -16.67
N SER A 102 1.13 1.81 -16.56
CA SER A 102 1.26 3.26 -16.45
C SER A 102 0.24 3.82 -15.45
N THR A 103 0.21 3.28 -14.25
CA THR A 103 -0.84 3.58 -13.26
C THR A 103 -0.22 4.08 -11.95
N PHE A 104 -0.58 5.30 -11.57
CA PHE A 104 -0.27 5.91 -10.29
C PHE A 104 -1.51 5.90 -9.39
N VAL A 105 -1.37 5.40 -8.17
CA VAL A 105 -2.47 5.23 -7.22
C VAL A 105 -2.16 5.98 -5.94
N ILE A 106 -3.09 6.83 -5.51
CA ILE A 106 -3.13 7.39 -4.16
C ILE A 106 -4.30 6.76 -3.44
N ARG A 107 -4.05 6.21 -2.26
CA ARG A 107 -5.07 5.55 -1.44
C ARG A 107 -5.09 6.11 -0.03
N ARG A 108 -6.29 6.39 0.47
CA ARG A 108 -6.54 6.69 1.88
C ARG A 108 -6.88 5.41 2.64
N PRO A 109 -6.13 5.07 3.68
CA PRO A 109 -6.56 4.03 4.60
C PRO A 109 -7.90 4.34 5.26
N VAL A 110 -8.73 3.32 5.43
CA VAL A 110 -10.00 3.41 6.18
C VAL A 110 -9.84 2.74 7.54
N ASN A 111 -10.54 3.23 8.55
CA ASN A 111 -10.36 2.78 9.95
C ASN A 111 -10.52 1.27 10.12
N VAL A 112 -11.53 0.66 9.47
CA VAL A 112 -11.73 -0.79 9.53
C VAL A 112 -10.49 -1.54 9.03
N HIS A 113 -9.87 -1.08 7.93
CA HIS A 113 -8.66 -1.69 7.38
C HIS A 113 -7.46 -1.52 8.33
N GLU A 114 -7.24 -0.31 8.84
CA GLU A 114 -6.09 -0.03 9.72
C GLU A 114 -6.20 -0.77 11.06
N ALA A 115 -7.39 -0.83 11.66
CA ALA A 115 -7.60 -1.58 12.88
C ALA A 115 -7.46 -3.09 12.65
N PHE A 116 -8.05 -3.62 11.57
CA PHE A 116 -8.01 -5.05 11.30
C PHE A 116 -6.61 -5.53 10.93
N LYS A 117 -5.90 -4.81 10.05
CA LYS A 117 -4.52 -5.15 9.67
C LYS A 117 -3.57 -5.10 10.88
N SER A 118 -3.73 -4.11 11.77
CA SER A 118 -2.90 -3.97 12.97
C SER A 118 -3.14 -5.15 13.91
N ARG A 119 -4.40 -5.56 14.07
CA ARG A 119 -4.76 -6.72 14.89
C ARG A 119 -4.18 -8.03 14.33
N VAL A 120 -4.31 -8.27 13.03
CA VAL A 120 -3.74 -9.46 12.37
C VAL A 120 -2.22 -9.47 12.52
N SER A 121 -1.55 -8.33 12.30
CA SER A 121 -0.09 -8.23 12.43
C SER A 121 0.37 -8.53 13.86
N SER A 122 -0.34 -7.99 14.86
CA SER A 122 -0.08 -8.30 16.28
C SER A 122 -0.21 -9.79 16.57
N TRP A 123 -1.25 -10.46 16.07
CA TRP A 123 -1.43 -11.90 16.30
C TRP A 123 -0.35 -12.76 15.64
N ILE A 124 0.09 -12.40 14.44
CA ILE A 124 1.21 -13.09 13.80
C ILE A 124 2.47 -12.94 14.65
N GLN A 125 2.77 -11.72 15.10
CA GLN A 125 3.93 -11.46 15.95
C GLN A 125 3.87 -12.21 17.29
N ASP A 126 2.70 -12.23 17.96
CA ASP A 126 2.52 -12.95 19.22
C ASP A 126 2.72 -14.47 19.04
N ARG A 127 2.28 -15.02 17.91
CA ARG A 127 2.46 -16.43 17.60
C ARG A 127 3.92 -16.76 17.26
N LEU A 128 4.63 -15.90 16.53
CA LEU A 128 6.06 -16.05 16.30
C LEU A 128 6.84 -16.04 17.63
N ARG A 129 6.52 -15.13 18.55
CA ARG A 129 7.12 -15.11 19.90
C ARG A 129 6.84 -16.39 20.68
N THR A 130 5.60 -16.91 20.62
CA THR A 130 5.26 -18.18 21.28
C THR A 130 6.11 -19.34 20.76
N ILE A 131 6.43 -19.34 19.46
CA ILE A 131 7.31 -20.34 18.85
C ILE A 131 8.74 -20.19 19.38
N ALA A 132 9.28 -18.96 19.41
CA ALA A 132 10.60 -18.68 19.98
C ALA A 132 10.72 -19.07 21.46
N ASP A 133 9.69 -18.80 22.26
CA ASP A 133 9.65 -19.18 23.69
C ASP A 133 9.65 -20.71 23.89
N SER A 134 9.18 -21.46 22.89
CA SER A 134 9.08 -22.93 22.93
C SER A 134 10.33 -23.62 22.37
N ASP A 135 11.10 -22.94 21.53
CA ASP A 135 12.27 -23.46 20.84
C ASP A 135 13.38 -22.40 20.79
N ALA A 136 14.38 -22.54 21.66
CA ALA A 136 15.50 -21.62 21.78
C ALA A 136 16.34 -21.51 20.50
N GLN A 137 16.27 -22.49 19.59
CA GLN A 137 16.99 -22.42 18.31
C GLN A 137 16.31 -21.46 17.33
N LEU A 138 15.01 -21.19 17.52
CA LEU A 138 14.21 -20.28 16.71
C LEU A 138 14.19 -18.85 17.25
N GLU A 139 14.77 -18.60 18.42
CA GLU A 139 14.75 -17.28 19.08
C GLU A 139 15.37 -16.19 18.19
N LEU A 140 16.60 -16.41 17.69
CA LEU A 140 17.29 -15.46 16.81
C LEU A 140 16.54 -15.25 15.49
N PHE A 141 15.99 -16.33 14.91
CA PHE A 141 15.23 -16.23 13.66
C PHE A 141 13.98 -15.35 13.82
N VAL A 142 13.25 -15.53 14.92
CA VAL A 142 12.05 -14.74 15.22
C VAL A 142 12.41 -13.30 15.58
N GLU A 143 13.52 -13.09 16.30
CA GLU A 143 14.05 -11.76 16.62
C GLU A 143 14.38 -10.97 15.34
N ASP A 144 15.01 -11.64 14.35
CA ASP A 144 15.31 -11.07 13.04
C ASP A 144 14.07 -10.93 12.13
N THR A 145 12.90 -11.43 12.53
CA THR A 145 11.66 -11.29 11.77
C THR A 145 10.84 -10.11 12.29
N VAL A 146 10.95 -8.96 11.62
CA VAL A 146 10.33 -7.69 12.05
C VAL A 146 9.08 -7.35 11.25
N ALA A 147 8.09 -6.78 11.93
CA ALA A 147 6.92 -6.19 11.28
C ALA A 147 7.25 -4.78 10.77
N CYS A 148 7.19 -4.55 9.45
CA CYS A 148 7.50 -3.24 8.85
C CYS A 148 6.24 -2.45 8.44
N GLY A 149 5.05 -2.94 8.78
CA GLY A 149 3.78 -2.28 8.45
C GLY A 149 3.67 -1.98 6.95
N SER A 150 3.35 -0.73 6.62
CA SER A 150 3.11 -0.28 5.24
C SER A 150 4.32 0.39 4.59
N ALA A 151 5.55 -0.01 4.95
CA ALA A 151 6.75 0.46 4.25
C ALA A 151 6.68 0.11 2.75
N THR A 152 7.18 0.99 1.89
CA THR A 152 7.13 0.78 0.44
C THR A 152 7.99 -0.42 0.03
N VAL A 153 7.42 -1.26 -0.83
CA VAL A 153 8.11 -2.36 -1.49
C VAL A 153 8.38 -1.95 -2.93
N LEU A 154 9.66 -1.82 -3.26
CA LEU A 154 10.14 -1.56 -4.61
C LEU A 154 10.49 -2.89 -5.29
N LEU A 155 9.84 -3.17 -6.40
CA LEU A 155 10.00 -4.36 -7.22
C LEU A 155 10.64 -3.93 -8.54
N GLU A 156 11.96 -4.02 -8.57
CA GLU A 156 12.77 -3.81 -9.75
C GLU A 156 13.12 -5.18 -10.34
N SER A 157 12.91 -5.35 -11.65
CA SER A 157 13.39 -6.55 -12.32
C SER A 157 14.86 -6.37 -12.71
N PRO A 158 15.77 -7.26 -12.29
CA PRO A 158 17.15 -7.25 -12.76
C PRO A 158 17.26 -7.34 -14.29
N ASP A 159 16.28 -7.98 -14.94
CA ASP A 159 16.26 -8.22 -16.38
C ASP A 159 15.64 -7.05 -17.17
N ASN A 160 15.03 -6.08 -16.49
CA ASN A 160 14.37 -4.94 -17.13
C ASN A 160 14.43 -3.69 -16.26
N GLU A 161 15.52 -2.94 -16.38
CA GLU A 161 15.76 -1.64 -15.71
C GLU A 161 14.66 -0.60 -15.97
N ARG A 162 13.80 -0.78 -17.00
CA ARG A 162 12.66 0.10 -17.29
C ARG A 162 11.37 -0.32 -16.59
N MET A 163 11.38 -1.39 -15.81
CA MET A 163 10.20 -1.84 -15.09
C MET A 163 10.30 -1.46 -13.62
N VAL A 164 9.51 -0.48 -13.22
CA VAL A 164 9.40 -0.01 -11.84
C VAL A 164 8.00 -0.29 -11.36
N ILE A 165 7.90 -1.14 -10.35
CA ILE A 165 6.66 -1.38 -9.62
C ILE A 165 6.92 -1.05 -8.16
N SER A 166 6.14 -0.13 -7.62
CA SER A 166 6.23 0.29 -6.23
C SER A 166 4.88 0.12 -5.57
N HIS A 167 4.85 -0.56 -4.43
CA HIS A 167 3.63 -0.82 -3.69
C HIS A 167 3.76 -0.47 -2.21
N ASP A 168 2.68 0.10 -1.69
CA ASP A 168 2.47 0.31 -0.27
C ASP A 168 1.54 -0.76 0.30
N PRO A 169 2.08 -1.89 0.79
CA PRO A 169 1.27 -2.95 1.36
C PRO A 169 0.50 -2.49 2.59
N ASP A 170 -0.59 -3.18 2.92
CA ASP A 170 -1.29 -2.90 4.17
C ASP A 170 -0.47 -3.29 5.40
N SER A 171 0.24 -4.42 5.34
CA SER A 171 1.26 -4.80 6.33
C SER A 171 2.31 -5.73 5.71
N GLN A 172 3.45 -5.92 6.38
CA GLN A 172 4.47 -6.86 5.95
C GLN A 172 5.37 -7.32 7.11
N PHE A 173 6.00 -8.47 6.91
CA PHE A 173 7.05 -9.01 7.77
C PHE A 173 8.31 -9.21 6.95
N LYS A 174 9.43 -8.73 7.49
CA LYS A 174 10.73 -8.74 6.84
C LYS A 174 11.73 -9.46 7.74
N TYR A 175 12.48 -10.39 7.16
CA TYR A 175 13.66 -10.93 7.81
C TYR A 175 14.80 -9.91 7.67
N LEU A 176 15.49 -9.57 8.75
CA LEU A 176 16.57 -8.58 8.74
C LEU A 176 17.70 -9.03 7.78
N GLY A 177 18.24 -8.08 7.01
CA GLY A 177 19.27 -8.36 6.01
C GLY A 177 18.75 -8.73 4.61
N THR A 178 17.45 -8.89 4.40
CA THR A 178 16.89 -9.10 3.04
C THR A 178 16.54 -7.78 2.35
N CYS A 179 16.44 -7.79 1.01
CA CYS A 179 15.96 -6.63 0.25
C CYS A 179 14.43 -6.48 0.38
N TRP A 180 13.70 -7.58 0.17
CA TRP A 180 12.23 -7.63 0.18
C TRP A 180 11.68 -8.26 1.46
N PRO A 181 10.43 -7.94 1.86
CA PRO A 181 9.75 -8.67 2.92
C PRO A 181 9.56 -10.14 2.55
N SER A 182 9.41 -11.02 3.53
CA SER A 182 9.11 -12.44 3.31
C SER A 182 7.60 -12.66 3.21
N VAL A 183 6.81 -11.93 4.01
CA VAL A 183 5.35 -12.01 4.04
C VAL A 183 4.73 -10.63 3.83
N VAL A 184 3.79 -10.53 2.90
CA VAL A 184 2.99 -9.32 2.65
C VAL A 184 1.53 -9.58 2.98
N ILE A 185 0.85 -8.59 3.56
CA ILE A 185 -0.58 -8.64 3.89
C ILE A 185 -1.29 -7.51 3.16
N GLU A 186 -2.37 -7.84 2.48
CA GLU A 186 -3.22 -6.93 1.73
C GLU A 186 -4.70 -7.13 2.09
N LEU A 187 -5.41 -6.02 2.30
CA LEU A 187 -6.84 -5.97 2.51
C LEU A 187 -7.49 -5.26 1.31
N ALA A 188 -8.51 -5.87 0.73
CA ALA A 188 -9.33 -5.31 -0.33
C ALA A 188 -10.79 -5.23 0.09
N ARG A 189 -11.51 -4.27 -0.49
CA ARG A 189 -12.97 -4.20 -0.46
C ARG A 189 -13.51 -4.66 -1.81
N SER A 190 -14.59 -5.44 -1.81
CA SER A 190 -15.20 -5.98 -3.03
C SER A 190 -16.66 -5.55 -3.20
N PRO A 191 -17.10 -5.13 -4.40
CA PRO A 191 -16.25 -4.80 -5.54
C PRO A 191 -15.35 -3.58 -5.24
N GLY A 192 -14.18 -3.51 -5.89
CA GLY A 192 -13.23 -2.41 -5.69
C GLY A 192 -12.05 -2.45 -6.66
N PRO A 193 -11.23 -1.37 -6.71
CA PRO A 193 -10.13 -1.26 -7.67
C PRO A 193 -8.92 -2.14 -7.33
N LYS A 194 -8.84 -2.68 -6.11
CA LYS A 194 -7.69 -3.45 -5.63
C LYS A 194 -7.83 -4.93 -6.02
N SER A 195 -7.05 -5.36 -7.00
CA SER A 195 -6.97 -6.78 -7.37
C SER A 195 -5.89 -7.50 -6.55
N LEU A 196 -6.31 -8.29 -5.54
CA LEU A 196 -5.38 -9.03 -4.68
C LEU A 196 -4.57 -10.08 -5.44
N SER A 197 -5.18 -10.77 -6.42
CA SER A 197 -4.47 -11.79 -7.21
C SER A 197 -3.40 -11.21 -8.12
N ARG A 198 -3.61 -9.98 -8.64
CA ARG A 198 -2.59 -9.25 -9.39
C ARG A 198 -1.46 -8.81 -8.47
N LEU A 199 -1.77 -8.18 -7.33
CA LEU A 199 -0.76 -7.77 -6.35
C LEU A 199 0.07 -8.95 -5.87
N ALA A 200 -0.55 -10.09 -5.58
CA ALA A 200 0.17 -11.28 -5.17
C ALA A 200 1.15 -11.79 -6.24
N ARG A 201 0.75 -11.78 -7.52
CA ARG A 201 1.66 -12.09 -8.63
C ARG A 201 2.80 -11.09 -8.73
N ASP A 202 2.52 -9.82 -8.54
CA ASP A 202 3.53 -8.77 -8.62
C ASP A 202 4.57 -8.94 -7.52
N TYR A 203 4.13 -9.06 -6.27
CA TYR A 203 5.02 -9.34 -5.14
C TYR A 203 5.84 -10.61 -5.37
N ILE A 204 5.20 -11.76 -5.63
CA ILE A 204 5.91 -13.04 -5.69
C ILE A 204 6.81 -13.14 -6.93
N LEU A 205 6.30 -12.81 -8.12
CA LEU A 205 7.05 -13.04 -9.37
C LEU A 205 8.12 -11.97 -9.60
N GLN A 206 7.85 -10.70 -9.28
CA GLN A 206 8.81 -9.62 -9.54
C GLN A 206 9.91 -9.58 -8.48
N SER A 207 9.65 -10.09 -7.28
CA SER A 207 10.71 -10.40 -6.32
C SER A 207 11.38 -11.76 -6.55
N GLN A 208 11.16 -12.42 -7.71
CA GLN A 208 11.76 -13.73 -8.02
C GLN A 208 11.53 -14.81 -6.94
N GLY A 209 10.45 -14.69 -6.17
CA GLY A 209 10.08 -15.62 -5.11
C GLY A 209 10.62 -15.28 -3.73
N TYR A 210 11.41 -14.20 -3.56
CA TYR A 210 11.89 -13.73 -2.25
C TYR A 210 10.76 -13.32 -1.32
N ILE A 211 9.68 -12.72 -1.87
CA ILE A 211 8.41 -12.63 -1.14
C ILE A 211 7.76 -14.00 -1.18
N ARG A 212 7.81 -14.70 -0.04
CA ARG A 212 7.40 -16.11 0.12
C ARG A 212 5.90 -16.28 0.18
N ALA A 213 5.21 -15.38 0.89
CA ALA A 213 3.77 -15.45 1.05
C ALA A 213 3.10 -14.08 0.93
N VAL A 214 1.93 -14.07 0.29
CA VAL A 214 1.03 -12.91 0.26
C VAL A 214 -0.30 -13.34 0.85
N VAL A 215 -0.78 -12.60 1.84
CA VAL A 215 -2.04 -12.84 2.54
C VAL A 215 -3.06 -11.79 2.10
N GLY A 216 -4.12 -12.21 1.44
CA GLY A 216 -5.20 -11.34 0.97
C GLY A 216 -6.47 -11.54 1.77
N PHE A 217 -6.97 -10.48 2.39
CA PHE A 217 -8.33 -10.44 2.93
C PHE A 217 -9.23 -9.64 1.99
N GLU A 218 -10.30 -10.25 1.51
CA GLU A 218 -11.31 -9.59 0.70
C GLU A 218 -12.59 -9.41 1.51
N LEU A 219 -12.93 -8.17 1.80
CA LEU A 219 -14.12 -7.77 2.56
C LEU A 219 -15.20 -7.32 1.59
N ASP A 220 -16.31 -8.05 1.55
CA ASP A 220 -17.45 -7.66 0.73
C ASP A 220 -18.10 -6.38 1.27
N THR A 221 -18.52 -5.49 0.37
CA THR A 221 -19.09 -4.19 0.73
C THR A 221 -20.61 -4.20 0.86
N GLN A 222 -21.27 -5.21 0.28
CA GLN A 222 -22.73 -5.33 0.24
C GLN A 222 -23.24 -6.33 1.28
N THR A 223 -22.44 -7.34 1.60
CA THR A 223 -22.73 -8.44 2.52
C THR A 223 -21.72 -8.46 3.65
N LYS A 224 -21.86 -9.40 4.59
CA LYS A 224 -20.86 -9.64 5.63
C LYS A 224 -19.76 -10.60 5.20
N LYS A 225 -19.75 -11.06 3.94
CA LYS A 225 -18.79 -12.06 3.47
C LYS A 225 -17.35 -11.58 3.58
N VAL A 226 -16.48 -12.46 4.05
CA VAL A 226 -15.03 -12.23 4.07
C VAL A 226 -14.33 -13.47 3.56
N SER A 227 -13.50 -13.27 2.54
CA SER A 227 -12.63 -14.30 1.98
C SER A 227 -11.19 -14.05 2.41
N LEU A 228 -10.44 -15.13 2.62
CA LEU A 228 -9.00 -15.11 2.83
C LEU A 228 -8.36 -15.96 1.75
N THR A 229 -7.36 -15.40 1.08
CA THR A 229 -6.50 -16.14 0.16
C THR A 229 -5.05 -15.99 0.58
N VAL A 230 -4.30 -17.09 0.60
CA VAL A 230 -2.85 -17.08 0.81
C VAL A 230 -2.19 -17.54 -0.49
N TRP A 231 -1.34 -16.70 -1.07
CA TRP A 231 -0.49 -17.04 -2.21
C TRP A 231 0.92 -17.35 -1.71
N ARG A 232 1.53 -18.44 -2.20
CA ARG A 232 2.88 -18.86 -1.83
C ARG A 232 3.79 -19.00 -3.05
N SER A 233 5.04 -18.59 -2.87
CA SER A 233 6.12 -18.88 -3.81
C SER A 233 6.48 -20.36 -3.72
N HIS A 234 6.65 -21.00 -4.88
CA HIS A 234 7.03 -22.40 -4.97
C HIS A 234 8.05 -22.57 -6.10
N LEU A 235 9.30 -22.82 -5.71
CA LEU A 235 10.39 -23.13 -6.63
C LEU A 235 10.37 -24.64 -6.93
N PHE A 236 10.47 -25.00 -8.20
CA PHE A 236 10.56 -26.40 -8.61
C PHE A 236 11.55 -26.55 -9.76
N PHE A 237 12.35 -27.60 -9.70
CA PHE A 237 13.38 -27.91 -10.67
C PHE A 237 12.79 -28.85 -11.73
N LEU A 238 12.25 -28.29 -12.82
CA LEU A 238 11.72 -29.10 -13.92
C LEU A 238 12.83 -29.84 -14.67
N HIS A 239 13.98 -29.16 -14.84
CA HIS A 239 15.14 -29.70 -15.55
C HIS A 239 16.41 -29.19 -14.86
N PRO A 240 17.37 -30.08 -14.53
CA PRO A 240 18.64 -29.68 -13.90
C PRO A 240 19.38 -28.57 -14.65
N GLU A 241 19.18 -28.49 -15.97
CA GLU A 241 19.93 -27.58 -16.86
C GLU A 241 19.25 -26.23 -17.12
N LYS A 242 17.97 -26.05 -16.72
CA LYS A 242 17.21 -24.80 -16.97
C LYS A 242 17.01 -23.93 -15.73
N GLY A 243 17.63 -24.29 -14.61
CA GLY A 243 17.47 -23.60 -13.34
C GLY A 243 16.08 -23.81 -12.70
N PRO A 244 15.88 -23.27 -11.49
CA PRO A 244 14.60 -23.36 -10.79
C PRO A 244 13.52 -22.56 -11.53
N THR A 245 12.33 -23.12 -11.67
CA THR A 245 11.15 -22.39 -12.14
C THR A 245 10.32 -21.93 -10.95
N LEU A 246 9.91 -20.67 -10.95
CA LEU A 246 9.03 -20.10 -9.93
C LEU A 246 7.55 -20.27 -10.33
N LYS A 247 6.75 -20.85 -9.44
CA LYS A 247 5.29 -20.87 -9.53
C LYS A 247 4.68 -20.26 -8.29
N MET A 248 3.49 -19.68 -8.47
CA MET A 248 2.65 -19.22 -7.38
C MET A 248 1.51 -20.22 -7.18
N ARG A 249 1.31 -20.68 -5.94
CA ARG A 249 0.13 -21.46 -5.54
C ARG A 249 -0.76 -20.61 -4.65
N SER A 250 -2.06 -20.86 -4.65
CA SER A 250 -3.01 -20.12 -3.82
C SER A 250 -4.00 -21.03 -3.11
N GLU A 251 -4.28 -20.73 -1.86
CA GLU A 251 -5.29 -21.38 -1.04
C GLU A 251 -6.34 -20.34 -0.64
N THR A 252 -7.60 -20.56 -1.01
CA THR A 252 -8.71 -19.63 -0.71
C THR A 252 -9.72 -20.28 0.21
N GLN A 253 -10.19 -19.52 1.20
CA GLN A 253 -11.21 -19.94 2.14
C GLN A 253 -12.15 -18.79 2.46
N VAL A 254 -13.41 -19.11 2.72
CA VAL A 254 -14.39 -18.16 3.26
C VAL A 254 -14.25 -18.17 4.78
N LEU A 255 -13.98 -17.01 5.38
CA LEU A 255 -13.86 -16.83 6.84
C LEU A 255 -15.22 -16.68 7.50
N ARG A 256 -16.10 -15.86 6.90
CA ARG A 256 -17.52 -15.76 7.24
C ARG A 256 -18.35 -15.54 5.98
N ASP A 257 -19.57 -16.07 5.99
CA ASP A 257 -20.48 -16.00 4.85
C ASP A 257 -21.18 -14.63 4.71
N GLU A 258 -22.11 -14.53 3.77
CA GLU A 258 -22.87 -13.31 3.46
C GLU A 258 -23.70 -12.80 4.64
N LEU A 259 -24.12 -13.71 5.54
CA LEU A 259 -24.86 -13.41 6.76
C LEU A 259 -23.93 -13.09 7.94
N GLY A 260 -22.62 -13.27 7.76
CA GLY A 260 -21.60 -13.03 8.77
C GLY A 260 -21.36 -14.22 9.69
N ILE A 261 -21.86 -15.40 9.34
CA ILE A 261 -21.66 -16.63 10.11
C ILE A 261 -20.23 -17.13 9.86
N PRO A 262 -19.39 -17.28 10.91
CA PRO A 262 -18.03 -17.77 10.75
C PRO A 262 -17.98 -19.20 10.24
N ASN A 263 -16.91 -19.53 9.51
CA ASN A 263 -16.64 -20.88 9.06
C ASN A 263 -16.45 -21.84 10.26
N PRO A 264 -17.27 -22.90 10.39
CA PRO A 264 -17.25 -23.77 11.56
C PRO A 264 -16.06 -24.75 11.58
N VAL A 265 -15.29 -24.85 10.50
CA VAL A 265 -14.15 -25.78 10.42
C VAL A 265 -13.06 -25.32 11.37
N GLU A 266 -12.73 -26.14 12.36
CA GLU A 266 -11.79 -25.82 13.45
C GLU A 266 -10.38 -25.42 12.96
N ARG A 267 -9.95 -25.96 11.82
CA ARG A 267 -8.66 -25.65 11.19
C ARG A 267 -8.71 -24.51 10.16
N SER A 268 -9.87 -23.87 9.98
CA SER A 268 -10.02 -22.72 9.08
C SER A 268 -9.45 -21.46 9.71
N GLY A 269 -8.78 -20.64 8.89
CA GLY A 269 -8.22 -19.38 9.36
C GLY A 269 -6.96 -18.99 8.59
N LEU A 270 -6.25 -17.98 9.09
CA LEU A 270 -4.94 -17.65 8.56
C LEU A 270 -3.92 -18.68 9.04
N ARG A 271 -3.40 -19.46 8.09
CA ARG A 271 -2.29 -20.38 8.29
C ARG A 271 -1.06 -19.87 7.55
N LEU A 272 -0.01 -19.59 8.30
CA LEU A 272 1.33 -19.30 7.77
C LEU A 272 2.30 -20.34 8.34
N MET A 273 3.38 -20.63 7.63
CA MET A 273 4.41 -21.56 8.04
C MET A 273 5.65 -20.77 8.44
N LEU A 274 6.51 -21.32 9.31
CA LEU A 274 7.73 -20.62 9.69
C LEU A 274 8.63 -20.31 8.48
N HIS A 275 8.69 -21.23 7.51
CA HIS A 275 9.40 -21.01 6.24
C HIS A 275 8.79 -19.89 5.37
N ASP A 276 7.53 -19.49 5.58
CA ASP A 276 6.95 -18.32 4.89
C ASP A 276 7.66 -17.02 5.32
N PHE A 277 8.29 -16.99 6.50
CA PHE A 277 9.04 -15.82 7.01
C PHE A 277 10.53 -15.86 6.67
N ALA A 278 11.03 -17.04 6.27
CA ALA A 278 12.44 -17.28 6.13
C ALA A 278 12.97 -17.02 4.70
N PRO A 279 14.17 -16.45 4.56
CA PRO A 279 14.82 -16.38 3.27
C PRO A 279 15.30 -17.76 2.81
N ASP A 280 15.48 -17.99 1.51
CA ASP A 280 15.92 -19.29 0.96
C ASP A 280 17.32 -19.74 1.42
N PHE A 281 18.09 -18.87 2.08
CA PHE A 281 19.43 -19.16 2.58
C PHE A 281 19.47 -19.61 4.04
N ILE A 282 18.35 -20.05 4.65
CA ILE A 282 18.35 -20.50 6.06
C ILE A 282 19.62 -21.31 6.33
N PRO A 283 20.49 -20.86 7.26
CA PRO A 283 21.74 -21.58 7.54
C PRO A 283 21.43 -23.06 7.79
N ASP A 284 22.28 -23.94 7.27
CA ASP A 284 22.12 -25.41 7.43
C ASP A 284 21.86 -25.82 8.89
N ASP A 285 22.33 -25.02 9.86
CA ASP A 285 22.11 -25.22 11.29
C ASP A 285 20.63 -25.05 11.74
N LEU A 286 19.85 -24.17 11.11
CA LEU A 286 18.43 -23.91 11.45
C LEU A 286 17.50 -24.90 10.75
N THR A 287 17.82 -25.33 9.52
CA THR A 287 17.06 -26.36 8.80
C THR A 287 17.31 -27.78 9.33
N ALA A 288 18.47 -28.02 9.95
CA ALA A 288 18.79 -29.28 10.60
C ALA A 288 18.14 -29.45 11.98
N THR A 289 17.66 -28.36 12.59
CA THR A 289 17.25 -28.34 14.01
C THR A 289 15.78 -28.00 14.22
N ALA A 290 15.20 -27.11 13.42
CA ALA A 290 13.80 -26.73 13.50
C ALA A 290 12.96 -27.42 12.42
N ASP A 291 11.73 -27.82 12.77
CA ASP A 291 10.74 -28.28 11.79
C ASP A 291 10.26 -27.07 10.96
N PRO A 292 10.61 -26.98 9.66
CA PRO A 292 10.19 -25.86 8.80
C PRO A 292 8.67 -25.85 8.56
N ASP A 293 7.98 -26.93 8.93
CA ASP A 293 6.53 -27.08 8.82
C ASP A 293 5.76 -26.66 10.09
N VAL A 294 6.44 -26.00 11.05
CA VAL A 294 5.76 -25.36 12.18
C VAL A 294 4.75 -24.33 11.65
N SER A 295 3.47 -24.63 11.85
CA SER A 295 2.36 -23.83 11.35
C SER A 295 1.82 -22.86 12.40
N LEU A 296 1.71 -21.60 12.02
CA LEU A 296 1.06 -20.52 12.74
C LEU A 296 -0.40 -20.44 12.30
N LEU A 297 -1.34 -20.75 13.20
CA LEU A 297 -2.78 -20.67 12.94
C LEU A 297 -3.45 -19.56 13.74
N ILE A 298 -4.18 -18.71 13.03
CA ILE A 298 -5.14 -17.76 13.60
C ILE A 298 -6.52 -18.17 13.08
N GLY A 299 -7.36 -18.71 13.97
CA GLY A 299 -8.66 -19.27 13.62
C GLY A 299 -9.64 -18.25 13.02
N SER A 300 -10.49 -18.73 12.11
CA SER A 300 -11.53 -17.94 11.45
C SER A 300 -12.48 -17.27 12.45
N ALA A 301 -12.91 -17.98 13.49
CA ALA A 301 -13.78 -17.44 14.54
C ALA A 301 -13.17 -16.20 15.22
N ALA A 302 -11.88 -16.26 15.57
CA ALA A 302 -11.18 -15.13 16.18
C ALA A 302 -11.08 -13.93 15.20
N LEU A 303 -10.70 -14.19 13.95
CA LEU A 303 -10.65 -13.16 12.90
C LEU A 303 -12.01 -12.47 12.71
N CYS A 304 -13.08 -13.25 12.59
CA CYS A 304 -14.43 -12.75 12.37
C CYS A 304 -14.98 -11.99 13.59
N GLU A 305 -14.74 -12.48 14.81
CA GLU A 305 -15.13 -11.79 16.03
C GLU A 305 -14.43 -10.42 16.13
N SER A 306 -13.12 -10.39 15.89
CA SER A 306 -12.36 -9.14 15.94
C SER A 306 -12.81 -8.16 14.87
N LEU A 307 -13.04 -8.62 13.64
CA LEU A 307 -13.55 -7.78 12.57
C LEU A 307 -14.95 -7.24 12.89
N GLY A 308 -15.84 -8.08 13.43
CA GLY A 308 -17.18 -7.67 13.84
C GLY A 308 -17.16 -6.57 14.91
N LYS A 309 -16.25 -6.66 15.90
CA LYS A 309 -16.06 -5.59 16.90
C LYS A 309 -15.59 -4.27 16.27
N ILE A 310 -14.68 -4.35 15.30
CA ILE A 310 -14.17 -3.16 14.58
C ILE A 310 -15.27 -2.53 13.74
N GLU A 311 -16.02 -3.33 12.97
CA GLU A 311 -17.15 -2.86 12.16
C GLU A 311 -18.23 -2.20 13.00
N GLU A 312 -18.59 -2.80 14.14
CA GLU A 312 -19.59 -2.24 15.06
C GLU A 312 -19.10 -0.93 15.69
N SER A 313 -17.80 -0.83 16.00
CA SER A 313 -17.20 0.41 16.48
C SER A 313 -17.27 1.54 15.43
N GLU A 314 -17.02 1.23 14.16
CA GLU A 314 -17.15 2.22 13.08
C GLU A 314 -18.61 2.58 12.81
N ARG A 315 -19.55 1.63 12.87
CA ARG A 315 -20.99 1.92 12.78
C ARG A 315 -21.42 2.89 13.89
N LYS A 316 -21.01 2.64 15.14
CA LYS A 316 -21.27 3.54 16.27
C LYS A 316 -20.65 4.92 16.07
N ARG A 317 -19.45 4.97 15.49
CA ARG A 317 -18.76 6.22 15.17
C ARG A 317 -19.54 7.05 14.16
N GLU A 318 -20.01 6.43 13.08
CA GLU A 318 -20.81 7.07 12.03
C GLU A 318 -22.17 7.53 12.55
N ALA A 319 -22.79 6.75 13.45
CA ALA A 319 -24.04 7.10 14.11
C ALA A 319 -23.89 8.15 15.23
N GLY A 320 -22.66 8.55 15.58
CA GLY A 320 -22.40 9.47 16.69
C GLY A 320 -22.68 8.88 18.08
N GLU A 321 -22.80 7.55 18.19
CA GLU A 321 -23.09 6.81 19.42
C GLU A 321 -21.84 6.64 20.33
N LEU A 322 -20.65 7.03 19.86
CA LEU A 322 -19.42 6.94 20.65
C LEU A 322 -19.36 8.05 21.71
N PHE A 323 -19.17 7.65 22.96
CA PHE A 323 -18.96 8.58 24.07
C PHE A 323 -17.57 9.19 23.99
N LYS A 324 -17.50 10.53 24.09
CA LYS A 324 -16.24 11.23 24.34
C LYS A 324 -15.89 11.07 25.81
N SER A 325 -14.68 10.62 26.11
CA SER A 325 -14.19 10.58 27.49
C SER A 325 -14.32 11.98 28.11
N PRO A 326 -14.97 12.14 29.26
CA PRO A 326 -15.29 13.45 29.85
C PRO A 326 -14.06 14.16 30.43
N ARG A 327 -12.84 13.69 30.15
CA ARG A 327 -11.63 14.14 30.84
C ARG A 327 -11.37 15.64 30.73
N TYR A 328 -11.88 16.36 29.73
CA TYR A 328 -11.83 17.83 29.66
C TYR A 328 -12.98 18.41 28.81
N THR A 329 -13.94 19.11 29.43
CA THR A 329 -15.10 19.74 28.74
C THR A 329 -14.88 21.22 28.37
N ASN A 330 -13.76 21.82 28.81
CA ASN A 330 -13.51 23.25 28.65
C ASN A 330 -12.19 23.52 27.89
N PHE A 331 -12.16 23.22 26.59
CA PHE A 331 -11.14 23.81 25.72
C PHE A 331 -11.68 25.14 25.19
N VAL A 332 -11.03 26.25 25.55
CA VAL A 332 -11.16 27.47 24.75
C VAL A 332 -10.41 27.19 23.46
N LYS A 333 -11.15 26.92 22.38
CA LYS A 333 -10.56 26.95 21.03
C LYS A 333 -9.99 28.35 20.85
N ARG A 334 -8.67 28.49 20.90
CA ARG A 334 -8.02 29.75 20.53
C ARG A 334 -8.26 29.88 19.03
N LEU A 335 -9.28 30.63 18.62
CA LEU A 335 -9.48 31.00 17.22
C LEU A 335 -8.21 31.76 16.83
N ARG A 336 -7.27 31.08 16.17
CA ARG A 336 -6.20 31.78 15.47
C ARG A 336 -6.94 32.56 14.40
N THR A 337 -6.81 33.89 14.40
CA THR A 337 -7.12 34.70 13.23
C THR A 337 -6.54 33.97 12.02
N PRO A 338 -7.30 33.75 10.94
CA PRO A 338 -6.76 33.11 9.75
C PRO A 338 -5.48 33.87 9.41
N GLU A 339 -4.33 33.21 9.55
CA GLU A 339 -3.09 33.75 9.04
C GLU A 339 -3.35 34.01 7.55
N PRO A 340 -3.00 35.20 7.03
CA PRO A 340 -3.19 35.50 5.64
C PRO A 340 -2.64 34.35 4.81
N VAL A 341 -3.36 33.98 3.76
CA VAL A 341 -2.93 32.96 2.81
C VAL A 341 -1.57 33.39 2.28
N GLU A 342 -0.49 32.90 2.88
CA GLU A 342 0.85 33.05 2.32
C GLU A 342 0.84 32.20 1.06
N VAL A 343 0.65 32.88 -0.08
CA VAL A 343 1.07 32.37 -1.37
C VAL A 343 2.59 32.31 -1.27
N TYR A 344 3.14 31.16 -0.87
CA TYR A 344 4.58 30.98 -0.82
C TYR A 344 5.11 31.23 -2.23
N GLU A 345 6.04 32.18 -2.40
CA GLU A 345 6.64 32.52 -3.69
C GLU A 345 7.31 31.30 -4.36
N GLU A 346 7.65 30.26 -3.58
CA GLU A 346 8.11 28.96 -4.05
C GLU A 346 7.10 28.20 -4.94
N ASP A 347 5.78 28.44 -4.78
CA ASP A 347 4.74 27.87 -5.65
C ASP A 347 4.84 28.42 -7.08
N GLY A 348 5.30 29.67 -7.25
CA GLY A 348 5.56 30.31 -8.55
C GLY A 348 6.92 29.98 -9.15
N PHE A 349 7.91 29.64 -8.31
CA PHE A 349 9.28 29.35 -8.75
C PHE A 349 9.45 27.91 -9.29
N VAL A 350 8.68 26.93 -8.78
CA VAL A 350 8.77 25.52 -9.21
C VAL A 350 7.73 25.15 -10.26
N PHE A 351 6.58 25.83 -10.31
CA PHE A 351 5.47 25.51 -11.22
C PHE A 351 5.07 26.65 -12.17
N GLY A 352 5.77 27.80 -12.18
CA GLY A 352 5.61 28.88 -13.15
C GLY A 352 4.19 29.46 -13.31
N GLU A 353 3.99 30.28 -14.36
CA GLU A 353 2.68 30.81 -14.79
C GLU A 353 1.65 29.71 -15.17
N GLU A 354 2.03 28.44 -15.10
CA GLU A 354 1.29 27.27 -15.58
C GLU A 354 0.18 26.80 -14.62
N LEU A 355 0.17 27.31 -13.37
CA LEU A 355 -0.91 27.07 -12.39
C LEU A 355 -2.24 27.75 -12.79
N SER A 356 -2.20 28.88 -13.51
CA SER A 356 -3.41 29.62 -13.90
C SER A 356 -4.30 28.86 -14.90
N ILE A 357 -3.77 27.83 -15.56
CA ILE A 357 -4.50 27.09 -16.61
C ILE A 357 -5.30 25.93 -16.00
N HIS A 358 -5.01 25.51 -14.76
CA HIS A 358 -5.46 24.21 -14.27
C HIS A 358 -6.32 24.20 -12.98
N GLU A 359 -6.61 25.36 -12.37
CA GLU A 359 -7.63 25.47 -11.30
C GLU A 359 -9.00 24.93 -11.74
N ARG A 360 -9.32 24.95 -13.04
CA ARG A 360 -10.55 24.37 -13.62
C ARG A 360 -10.66 22.84 -13.52
N PHE A 361 -9.60 22.12 -13.18
CA PHE A 361 -9.59 20.65 -13.15
C PHE A 361 -9.86 20.05 -11.77
N LEU A 362 -9.75 20.84 -10.70
CA LEU A 362 -10.11 20.39 -9.34
C LEU A 362 -11.64 20.23 -9.18
N ASP A 363 -12.45 20.94 -9.98
CA ASP A 363 -13.91 20.86 -9.96
C ASP A 363 -14.51 19.75 -10.84
N ARG A 364 -13.69 19.05 -11.64
CA ARG A 364 -14.20 18.04 -12.59
C ARG A 364 -14.13 16.65 -11.96
N ARG A 365 -15.29 16.10 -11.56
CA ARG A 365 -15.44 14.68 -11.16
C ARG A 365 -14.78 13.77 -12.19
N VAL A 366 -13.76 13.02 -11.76
CA VAL A 366 -13.16 11.95 -12.55
C VAL A 366 -14.13 10.76 -12.53
N ARG A 367 -14.49 10.24 -13.71
CA ARG A 367 -15.32 9.04 -13.81
C ARG A 367 -14.55 7.86 -13.22
N THR A 368 -15.08 7.27 -12.16
CA THR A 368 -14.70 5.96 -11.64
C THR A 368 -15.06 4.91 -12.67
N GLY A 369 -14.06 4.28 -13.30
CA GLY A 369 -14.29 3.28 -14.34
C GLY A 369 -14.79 1.97 -13.76
N MET A 370 -16.00 1.55 -14.11
CA MET A 370 -16.29 0.12 -14.26
C MET A 370 -15.56 -0.36 -15.52
N LEU A 371 -14.70 -1.37 -15.36
CA LEU A 371 -14.22 -2.15 -16.49
C LEU A 371 -15.40 -2.97 -17.01
N GLY A 372 -15.97 -2.53 -18.15
CA GLY A 372 -17.04 -3.23 -18.82
C GLY A 372 -16.57 -4.58 -19.35
N GLU A 373 -17.35 -5.61 -19.05
CA GLU A 373 -17.26 -6.94 -19.66
C GLU A 373 -17.40 -6.83 -21.19
N GLY A 374 -16.56 -7.59 -21.89
CA GLY A 374 -16.53 -7.62 -23.35
C GLY A 374 -17.86 -8.11 -23.93
N SER A 375 -18.39 -7.35 -24.89
CA SER A 375 -19.48 -7.77 -25.74
C SER A 375 -19.01 -8.90 -26.66
N GLU A 376 -19.49 -10.12 -26.43
CA GLU A 376 -19.47 -11.19 -27.41
C GLU A 376 -20.33 -10.81 -28.62
N MET A 377 -19.72 -10.91 -29.79
CA MET A 377 -20.39 -10.82 -31.08
C MET A 377 -21.33 -12.01 -31.28
N ALA A 378 -22.60 -11.71 -31.54
CA ALA A 378 -23.51 -12.62 -32.22
C ALA A 378 -23.76 -12.07 -33.64
N GLU A 379 -23.00 -12.56 -34.61
CA GLU A 379 -23.36 -12.42 -36.02
C GLU A 379 -24.44 -13.45 -36.37
N ARG A 380 -25.56 -12.95 -36.90
CA ARG A 380 -26.49 -13.73 -37.70
C ARG A 380 -25.98 -13.71 -39.14
N GLY A 381 -25.72 -14.89 -39.68
CA GLY A 381 -25.56 -15.21 -41.10
C GLY A 381 -25.89 -16.68 -41.28
#